data_AF-A0A1F7TA55-F1
#
_entry.id   AF-A0A1F7TA55-F1
#
_cell.length_a   1.000
_cell.length_b   1.000
_cell.length_c   1.000
_cell.angle_alpha   90.00
_cell.angle_beta   90.00
_cell.angle_gamma   90.00
#
_symmetry.space_group_name_H-M   'P 1'
#
loop_
_entity.id
_entity.type
_entity.pdbx_description
1 polymer ?
#
loop_
_entity_poly.entity_id
_entity_poly.type
_entity_poly.pdbx_seq_one_letter_code
_entity_poly.pdbx_strand_id
1 'polypeptide(L)' 'MAVLIDLDAGADRFDLGRTVCLAIATEEHVASRRGRIVGGREWVRLGTVELGLDCLRRHLQGLPVTERIDFEKA' A
#
# COMPACT_ATOMS: atom_id res chain seq x y z
N MET A 1 -5.10 4.74 11.16
CA MET A 1 -4.49 3.99 10.04
C MET A 1 -3.06 4.48 9.84
N ALA A 2 -2.14 3.59 9.49
CA ALA A 2 -0.78 3.93 9.11
C ALA A 2 -0.40 3.22 7.80
N VAL A 3 0.38 3.93 6.98
CA VAL A 3 0.98 3.40 5.75
C VAL A 3 2.47 3.71 5.78
N LEU A 4 3.30 2.68 5.67
CA LEU A 4 4.75 2.76 5.69
C LEU A 4 5.28 2.33 4.33
N ILE A 5 6.23 3.10 3.80
CA ILE A 5 6.88 2.84 2.52
C ILE A 5 8.36 2.66 2.80
N ASP A 6 8.87 1.48 2.50
CA ASP A 6 10.31 1.25 2.47
C ASP A 6 10.85 1.59 1.08
N LEU A 7 11.81 2.51 1.06
CA LEU A 7 12.37 3.05 -0.15
C LEU A 7 13.66 2.30 -0.53
N ASP A 8 13.58 1.35 -1.48
CA ASP A 8 14.76 0.80 -2.20
C ASP A 8 15.83 1.88 -2.53
N ALA A 9 17.08 1.61 -2.19
CA ALA A 9 18.19 2.54 -2.47
C ALA A 9 18.44 2.64 -3.99
N GLY A 10 18.75 3.85 -4.48
CA GLY A 10 19.13 4.06 -5.88
C GLY A 10 18.47 5.26 -6.58
N ALA A 11 18.88 5.47 -7.83
CA ALA A 11 18.30 6.48 -8.71
C ALA A 11 16.82 6.16 -8.98
N ASP A 12 16.02 7.21 -9.21
CA ASP A 12 14.62 7.05 -9.56
C ASP A 12 14.48 6.39 -10.94
N ARG A 13 13.82 5.22 -10.99
CA ARG A 13 13.64 4.42 -12.20
C ARG A 13 12.30 3.71 -12.17
N PHE A 14 11.78 3.37 -13.35
CA PHE A 14 10.47 2.72 -13.49
C PHE A 14 10.41 1.31 -12.91
N ASP A 15 11.53 0.63 -12.76
CA ASP A 15 11.68 -0.69 -12.15
C ASP A 15 11.97 -0.64 -10.64
N LEU A 16 12.09 0.56 -10.06
CA LEU A 16 12.29 0.72 -8.63
C LEU A 16 11.04 0.21 -7.89
N GLY A 17 11.21 -0.89 -7.16
CA GLY A 17 10.16 -1.43 -6.32
C GLY A 17 10.19 -0.80 -4.93
N ARG A 18 9.06 -0.81 -4.26
CA ARG A 18 8.90 -0.23 -2.94
C ARG A 18 8.00 -1.13 -2.12
N THR A 19 8.50 -1.59 -0.98
CA THR A 19 7.68 -2.37 -0.06
C THR A 19 6.74 -1.42 0.65
N VAL A 20 5.44 -1.72 0.59
CA VAL A 20 4.41 -0.98 1.31
C VAL A 20 3.85 -1.86 2.40
N CYS A 21 3.81 -1.35 3.62
CA CYS A 21 3.13 -1.96 4.75
C CYS A 21 1.96 -1.05 5.15
N LEU A 22 0.76 -1.62 5.26
CA LEU A 22 -0.44 -0.90 5.69
C LEU A 22 -1.04 -1.58 6.92
N ALA A 23 -1.50 -0.78 7.88
CA ALA A 23 -2.24 -1.25 9.03
C ALA A 23 -3.41 -0.30 9.38
N ILE A 24 -4.56 -0.89 9.64
CA ILE A 24 -5.76 -0.25 10.18
C ILE A 24 -6.07 -0.94 11.51
N ALA A 25 -6.18 -0.15 12.57
CA ALA A 25 -6.54 -0.62 13.90
C ALA A 25 -7.76 0.15 14.38
N THR A 26 -8.75 -0.59 14.88
CA THR A 26 -9.93 -0.11 15.61
C THR A 26 -9.94 -0.77 17.00
N GLU A 27 -10.94 -0.46 17.82
CA GLU A 27 -11.09 -1.12 19.13
C GLU A 27 -11.33 -2.63 19.01
N GLU A 28 -11.99 -3.07 17.93
CA GLU A 28 -12.44 -4.46 17.75
C GLU A 28 -11.55 -5.26 16.78
N HIS A 29 -10.82 -4.60 15.89
CA HIS A 29 -10.14 -5.27 14.80
C HIS A 29 -8.82 -4.61 14.37
N VAL A 30 -7.88 -5.45 13.95
CA VAL A 30 -6.65 -5.01 13.28
C VAL A 30 -6.57 -5.70 11.91
N ALA A 31 -6.56 -4.89 10.86
CA ALA A 31 -6.28 -5.33 9.50
C ALA A 31 -4.89 -4.84 9.09
N SER A 32 -4.08 -5.71 8.49
CA SER A 32 -2.79 -5.31 7.92
C SER A 32 -2.50 -6.04 6.62
N ARG A 33 -1.69 -5.42 5.77
CA ARG A 33 -1.19 -6.01 4.53
C ARG A 33 0.21 -5.52 4.21
N ARG A 34 0.93 -6.35 3.46
CA ARG A 34 2.20 -5.99 2.83
C ARG A 34 2.06 -6.21 1.33
N GLY A 35 2.57 -5.27 0.55
CA GLY A 35 2.58 -5.30 -0.91
C GLY A 35 3.86 -4.72 -1.49
N ARG A 36 3.99 -4.77 -2.81
CA ARG A 36 5.09 -4.17 -3.55
C ARG A 36 4.55 -3.33 -4.70
N ILE A 37 4.83 -2.03 -4.68
CA ILE A 37 4.50 -1.11 -5.78
C ILE A 37 5.77 -0.85 -6.57
N VAL A 38 5.67 -0.80 -7.89
CA VAL A 38 6.79 -0.56 -8.81
C VAL A 38 6.51 0.69 -9.62
N GLY A 39 7.50 1.56 -9.75
CA GLY A 39 7.40 2.79 -10.54
C GLY A 39 8.32 3.89 -10.03
N GLY A 40 8.30 5.04 -10.72
CA GLY A 40 9.02 6.22 -10.26
C GLY A 40 8.56 6.69 -8.88
N ARG A 41 9.38 7.44 -8.17
CA ARG A 41 9.14 7.85 -6.77
C ARG A 41 7.77 8.49 -6.55
N GLU A 42 7.38 9.42 -7.42
CA GLU A 42 6.10 10.11 -7.30
C GLU A 42 4.92 9.19 -7.63
N TRP A 43 5.09 8.28 -8.58
CA TRP A 43 4.10 7.24 -8.88
C TRP A 43 3.89 6.30 -7.69
N VAL A 44 4.97 5.89 -7.01
CA VAL A 44 4.88 5.08 -5.79
C VAL A 44 4.16 5.86 -4.70
N ARG A 45 4.52 7.13 -4.47
CA ARG A 45 3.87 7.95 -3.43
C ARG A 45 2.37 8.02 -3.67
N LEU A 46 1.96 8.40 -4.88
CA LEU A 46 0.56 8.51 -5.25
C LEU A 46 -0.16 7.15 -5.12
N GLY A 47 0.40 6.10 -5.72
CA GLY A 47 -0.18 4.76 -5.68
C GLY A 47 -0.28 4.20 -4.27
N THR A 48 0.65 4.53 -3.37
CA THR A 48 0.58 4.10 -1.97
C THR A 48 -0.51 4.84 -1.19
N VAL A 49 -0.70 6.15 -1.45
CA VAL A 49 -1.79 6.91 -0.84
C VAL A 49 -3.14 6.38 -1.32
N GLU A 50 -3.28 6.12 -2.62
CA GLU A 50 -4.50 5.56 -3.21
C GLU A 50 -4.80 4.16 -2.67
N LEU A 51 -3.81 3.27 -2.63
CA LEU A 51 -3.88 1.95 -1.96
C LEU A 51 -4.36 2.08 -0.51
N GLY A 52 -3.82 3.06 0.24
CA GLY A 52 -4.20 3.31 1.62
C GLY A 52 -5.65 3.71 1.79
N LEU A 53 -6.11 4.64 0.96
CA LEU A 53 -7.49 5.12 0.97
C LEU A 53 -8.48 4.04 0.51
N ASP A 54 -8.13 3.22 -0.49
CA ASP A 54 -8.97 2.11 -0.92
C ASP A 54 -9.10 1.05 0.18
N CYS A 55 -8.01 0.71 0.86
CA CYS A 55 -8.02 -0.21 2.00
C CYS A 55 -8.90 0.32 3.14
N LEU A 56 -8.83 1.62 3.44
CA LEU A 56 -9.69 2.24 4.45
C LEU A 56 -11.16 2.18 4.03
N ARG A 57 -11.47 2.54 2.79
CA ARG A 57 -12.83 2.47 2.24
C ARG A 57 -13.41 1.07 2.35
N ARG A 58 -12.64 0.05 1.96
CA ARG A 58 -13.04 -1.36 2.07
C ARG A 58 -13.29 -1.77 3.52
N HIS A 59 -12.37 -1.42 4.43
CA HIS A 59 -12.52 -1.72 5.84
C HIS A 59 -13.82 -1.13 6.42
N LEU A 60 -14.13 0.14 6.10
CA LEU A 60 -15.37 0.81 6.51
C LEU A 60 -16.64 0.18 5.90
N GLN A 61 -16.50 -0.54 4.79
CA GLN A 61 -17.58 -1.28 4.13
C GLN A 61 -17.65 -2.76 4.54
N GLY A 62 -16.82 -3.21 5.49
CA GLY A 62 -16.73 -4.62 5.89
C GLY A 62 -16.13 -5.53 4.81
N LEU A 63 -15.40 -4.96 3.84
CA LEU A 63 -14.76 -5.69 2.74
C LEU A 63 -13.31 -6.07 3.08
N PRO A 64 -12.76 -7.15 2.48
CA PRO A 64 -11.37 -7.56 2.70
C PRO A 64 -10.34 -6.49 2.31
N VAL A 65 -9.35 -6.27 3.19
CA VAL A 65 -8.25 -5.31 2.99
C VAL A 65 -7.08 -5.92 2.18
N THR A 66 -6.90 -7.24 2.21
CA THR A 66 -5.75 -7.97 1.64
C THR A 66 -5.92 -8.40 0.18
N GLU A 67 -6.95 -7.90 -0.52
CA GLU A 67 -7.10 -8.23 -1.94
C GLU A 67 -5.98 -7.61 -2.78
N ARG A 68 -5.49 -8.35 -3.77
CA ARG A 68 -4.46 -7.86 -4.69
C ARG A 68 -5.01 -6.69 -5.49
N ILE A 69 -4.29 -5.59 -5.54
CA ILE A 69 -4.69 -4.40 -6.31
C ILE A 69 -3.79 -4.25 -7.53
N ASP A 70 -4.27 -3.57 -8.57
CA ASP A 70 -3.65 -3.52 -9.90
C ASP A 70 -2.18 -3.02 -9.92
N PHE A 71 -1.75 -2.34 -8.84
CA PHE A 71 -0.41 -1.80 -8.67
C PHE A 71 0.61 -2.80 -8.09
N GLU A 72 0.17 -3.98 -7.68
CA GLU A 72 1.03 -4.99 -7.04
C GLU A 72 1.59 -5.98 -8.04
N LYS A 73 2.92 -6.11 -8.07
CA LYS A 73 3.60 -7.23 -8.74
C LYS A 73 3.76 -8.43 -7.78
N ALA A 74 3.65 -9.62 -8.36
CA ALA A 74 3.88 -10.91 -7.69
C ALA A 74 5.34 -11.08 -7.25
#